data_AF-A0A8T6T8J0-F1
#
_entry.id   AF-A0A8T6T8J0-F1
#
_cell.length_a   1.000
_cell.length_b   1.000
_cell.length_c   1.000
_cell.angle_alpha   90.00
_cell.angle_beta   90.00
_cell.angle_gamma   90.00
#
_symmetry.space_group_name_H-M   'P 1'
#
loop_
_entity.id
_entity.type
_entity.pdbx_description
1 polymer ?
#
loop_
_entity_poly.entity_id
_entity_poly.type
_entity_poly.pdbx_seq_one_letter_code
_entity_poly.pdbx_strand_id
1 'polypeptide(L)'
;MLSDVIGDPLDSIASGPTAPDTTTYADARAILDKYDVWDQVPDAVRTELEAARFETPKEGDPLFDKVQNVLIGNNMKAQIAMVHRALQLGYAGIQMEDYLLGNNREAALEFLETARGFTKDDKKAVVVGGGET
;
A
#
# COMPACT_ATOMS: atom_id res chain seq x y z
N MET A 1 -6.56 10.89 2.82
CA MET A 1 -5.60 9.87 3.31
C MET A 1 -4.28 10.02 2.56
N LEU A 2 -3.17 9.88 3.27
CA LEU A 2 -1.84 9.72 2.71
C LEU A 2 -1.46 8.26 2.87
N SER A 3 -1.12 7.59 1.77
CA SER A 3 -0.73 6.18 1.78
C SER A 3 0.78 6.05 1.72
N ASP A 4 1.31 5.30 2.67
CA ASP A 4 2.67 4.76 2.72
C ASP A 4 2.69 3.23 2.44
N VAL A 5 1.55 2.63 2.09
CA VAL A 5 1.41 1.19 1.85
C VAL A 5 1.32 0.91 0.36
N ILE A 6 2.08 -0.07 -0.12
CA ILE A 6 2.04 -0.50 -1.52
C ILE A 6 0.66 -1.05 -1.88
N GLY A 7 0.13 -0.61 -3.03
CA GLY A 7 -1.20 -0.98 -3.50
C GLY A 7 -2.35 -0.19 -2.86
N ASP A 8 -2.05 0.69 -1.90
CA ASP A 8 -3.01 1.55 -1.20
C ASP A 8 -4.25 0.84 -0.58
N PRO A 9 -4.12 -0.33 0.08
CA PRO A 9 -5.25 -0.98 0.74
C PRO A 9 -5.78 -0.12 1.91
N LEU A 10 -7.04 0.30 1.81
CA LEU A 10 -7.65 1.26 2.75
C LEU A 10 -7.76 0.73 4.19
N ASP A 11 -7.97 -0.56 4.34
CA ASP A 11 -8.07 -1.28 5.62
C ASP A 11 -6.71 -1.37 6.35
N SER A 12 -5.62 -1.25 5.62
CA SER A 12 -4.26 -1.29 6.17
C SER A 12 -3.72 0.10 6.50
N ILE A 13 -4.10 1.13 5.73
CA ILE A 13 -3.65 2.51 5.96
C ILE A 13 -4.16 2.98 7.33
N ALA A 14 -3.23 3.20 8.25
CA ALA A 14 -3.52 3.51 9.65
C ALA A 14 -4.49 2.51 10.33
N SER A 15 -4.48 1.24 9.91
CA SER A 15 -5.41 0.19 10.35
C SER A 15 -6.89 0.45 10.03
N GLY A 16 -7.16 1.20 8.95
CA GLY A 16 -8.49 1.24 8.35
C GLY A 16 -9.62 1.78 9.23
N PRO A 17 -9.44 2.85 10.03
CA PRO A 17 -10.45 3.30 11.00
C PRO A 17 -11.78 3.74 10.36
N THR A 18 -11.79 3.96 9.04
CA THR A 18 -12.95 4.35 8.24
C THR A 18 -13.19 3.41 7.06
N ALA A 19 -12.53 2.26 7.04
CA ALA A 19 -12.68 1.23 6.03
C ALA A 19 -13.37 0.00 6.64
N PRO A 20 -14.12 -0.78 5.85
CA PRO A 20 -14.61 -2.08 6.30
C PRO A 20 -13.47 -3.02 6.66
N ASP A 21 -13.64 -3.80 7.72
CA ASP A 21 -12.69 -4.84 8.12
C ASP A 21 -13.26 -6.21 7.75
N THR A 22 -12.57 -6.92 6.86
CA THR A 22 -13.00 -8.24 6.37
C THR A 22 -12.69 -9.38 7.34
N THR A 23 -11.85 -9.14 8.34
CA THR A 23 -11.47 -10.13 9.35
C THR A 23 -12.50 -10.24 10.46
N THR A 24 -12.39 -11.25 11.30
CA THR A 24 -13.30 -11.50 12.42
C THR A 24 -12.57 -11.75 13.72
N TYR A 25 -13.30 -11.74 14.83
CA TYR A 25 -12.79 -12.26 16.11
C TYR A 25 -12.24 -13.69 15.99
N ALA A 26 -12.88 -14.54 15.16
CA ALA A 26 -12.42 -15.90 14.92
C ALA A 26 -11.07 -15.94 14.19
N ASP A 27 -10.86 -15.06 13.21
CA ASP A 27 -9.57 -14.93 12.53
C ASP A 27 -8.48 -14.46 13.49
N ALA A 28 -8.78 -13.49 14.34
CA ALA A 28 -7.85 -13.03 15.38
C ALA A 28 -7.46 -14.17 16.34
N ARG A 29 -8.43 -14.96 16.82
CA ARG A 29 -8.19 -16.14 17.66
C ARG A 29 -7.31 -17.16 16.94
N ALA A 30 -7.63 -17.47 15.68
CA ALA A 30 -6.91 -18.44 14.87
C ALA A 30 -5.46 -18.01 14.60
N ILE A 31 -5.20 -16.72 14.43
CA ILE A 31 -3.83 -16.18 14.31
C ILE A 31 -3.06 -16.39 15.61
N LEU A 32 -3.65 -16.11 16.77
CA LEU A 32 -2.99 -16.30 18.06
C LEU A 32 -2.67 -17.77 18.35
N ASP A 33 -3.56 -18.70 17.95
CA ASP A 33 -3.30 -20.14 18.01
C ASP A 33 -2.20 -20.57 17.05
N LYS A 34 -2.24 -20.11 15.79
CA LYS A 34 -1.26 -20.45 14.76
C LYS A 34 0.18 -20.16 15.17
N TYR A 35 0.37 -19.12 15.98
CA TYR A 35 1.69 -18.70 16.48
C TYR A 35 1.97 -19.16 17.92
N ASP A 36 1.14 -20.01 18.52
CA ASP A 36 1.29 -20.54 19.88
C ASP A 36 1.43 -19.44 20.97
N VAL A 37 0.76 -18.31 20.77
CA VAL A 37 0.83 -17.14 21.68
C VAL A 37 -0.45 -16.91 22.49
N TRP A 38 -1.54 -17.63 22.24
CA TRP A 38 -2.81 -17.43 22.93
C TRP A 38 -2.70 -17.38 24.46
N ASP A 39 -2.00 -18.36 25.04
CA ASP A 39 -1.85 -18.46 26.50
C ASP A 39 -0.94 -17.36 27.09
N GLN A 40 -0.18 -16.65 26.25
CA GLN A 40 0.69 -15.54 26.62
C GLN A 40 -0.01 -14.18 26.57
N VAL A 41 -1.14 -14.08 25.88
CA VAL A 41 -1.92 -12.83 25.76
C VAL A 41 -2.62 -12.51 27.10
N PRO A 42 -2.74 -11.23 27.50
CA PRO A 42 -3.47 -10.86 28.72
C PRO A 42 -4.91 -11.40 28.78
N ASP A 43 -5.37 -11.79 29.98
CA ASP A 43 -6.72 -12.32 30.23
C ASP A 43 -7.84 -11.45 29.67
N ALA A 44 -7.69 -10.12 29.78
CA ALA A 44 -8.67 -9.17 29.28
C ALA A 44 -8.88 -9.28 27.76
N VAL A 45 -7.80 -9.50 26.99
CA VAL A 45 -7.88 -9.65 25.54
C VAL A 45 -8.47 -11.00 25.18
N ARG A 46 -8.06 -12.08 25.85
CA ARG A 46 -8.69 -13.41 25.65
C ARG A 46 -10.19 -13.37 25.89
N THR A 47 -10.59 -12.76 27.01
CA THR A 47 -12.00 -12.60 27.39
C THR A 47 -12.78 -11.84 26.32
N GLU A 48 -12.21 -10.77 25.76
CA GLU A 48 -12.87 -9.99 24.71
C GLU A 48 -13.00 -10.78 23.41
N LEU A 49 -11.92 -11.44 22.98
CA LEU A 49 -11.92 -12.25 21.75
C LEU A 49 -12.89 -13.44 21.83
N GLU A 50 -13.02 -14.08 23.00
CA GLU A 50 -13.98 -15.17 23.22
C GLU A 50 -15.41 -14.67 23.33
N ALA A 51 -15.63 -13.48 23.91
CA ALA A 51 -16.96 -12.92 24.05
C ALA A 51 -17.55 -12.46 22.71
N ALA A 52 -16.70 -12.08 21.74
CA ALA A 52 -17.05 -11.73 20.37
C ALA A 52 -18.29 -10.82 20.27
N ARG A 53 -18.37 -9.80 21.13
CA ARG A 53 -19.61 -9.06 21.40
C ARG A 53 -20.03 -8.13 20.26
N PHE A 54 -19.06 -7.47 19.64
CA PHE A 54 -19.29 -6.50 18.57
C PHE A 54 -18.19 -6.65 17.53
N GLU A 55 -18.48 -7.43 16.50
CA GLU A 55 -17.58 -7.58 15.36
C GLU A 55 -17.28 -6.22 14.71
N THR A 56 -16.09 -6.09 14.12
CA THR A 56 -15.74 -4.86 13.39
C THR A 56 -16.69 -4.66 12.20
N PRO A 57 -17.03 -3.41 11.83
CA PRO A 57 -17.99 -3.16 10.76
C PRO A 57 -17.56 -3.77 9.42
N LYS A 58 -18.49 -4.51 8.78
CA LYS A 58 -18.25 -5.24 7.53
C LYS A 58 -18.63 -4.43 6.32
N GLU A 59 -18.22 -4.92 5.14
CA GLU A 59 -18.65 -4.32 3.88
C GLU A 59 -20.18 -4.33 3.79
N GLY A 60 -20.76 -3.20 3.40
CA GLY A 60 -22.22 -3.01 3.34
C GLY A 60 -22.89 -2.63 4.66
N ASP A 61 -22.14 -2.44 5.75
CA ASP A 61 -22.68 -1.89 7.00
C ASP A 61 -23.19 -0.44 6.78
N PRO A 62 -24.43 -0.10 7.18
CA PRO A 62 -24.97 1.26 7.07
C PRO A 62 -24.12 2.36 7.73
N LEU A 63 -23.22 2.00 8.66
CA LEU A 63 -22.21 2.92 9.21
C LEU A 63 -21.38 3.61 8.13
N PHE A 64 -21.19 2.94 6.98
CA PHE A 64 -20.38 3.45 5.87
C PHE A 64 -21.18 4.29 4.85
N ASP A 65 -22.51 4.39 4.95
CA ASP A 65 -23.37 5.09 3.97
C ASP A 65 -22.96 6.56 3.72
N LYS A 66 -22.34 7.19 4.72
CA LYS A 66 -21.90 8.59 4.69
C LYS A 66 -20.38 8.74 4.72
N VAL A 67 -19.64 7.65 4.58
CA VAL A 67 -18.18 7.63 4.64
C VAL A 67 -17.62 7.69 3.23
N GLN A 68 -16.64 8.58 3.02
CA GLN A 68 -15.88 8.66 1.79
C GLN A 68 -14.38 8.61 2.11
N ASN A 69 -13.73 7.56 1.62
CA ASN A 69 -12.28 7.41 1.73
C ASN A 69 -11.61 7.97 0.47
N VAL A 70 -10.86 9.05 0.63
CA VAL A 70 -10.17 9.72 -0.48
C VAL A 70 -8.67 9.68 -0.28
N LEU A 71 -7.95 9.01 -1.19
CA LEU A 71 -6.50 9.04 -1.28
C LEU A 71 -6.05 10.36 -1.91
N ILE A 72 -5.44 11.24 -1.11
CA ILE A 72 -4.94 12.55 -1.56
C ILE A 72 -3.45 12.51 -1.91
N GLY A 73 -2.72 11.52 -1.42
CA GLY A 73 -1.33 11.28 -1.74
C GLY A 73 -0.97 9.81 -1.59
N ASN A 74 -0.17 9.32 -2.54
CA ASN A 74 0.39 7.98 -2.58
C ASN A 74 1.61 7.99 -3.51
N ASN A 75 2.31 6.87 -3.61
CA ASN A 75 3.47 6.72 -4.47
C ASN A 75 3.15 7.01 -5.95
N MET A 76 2.05 6.45 -6.47
CA MET A 76 1.61 6.63 -7.87
C MET A 76 1.39 8.10 -8.24
N LYS A 77 0.71 8.88 -7.40
CA LYS A 77 0.50 10.33 -7.64
C LYS A 77 1.81 11.09 -7.68
N ALA A 78 2.78 10.72 -6.83
CA ALA A 78 4.10 11.33 -6.85
C ALA A 78 4.84 11.00 -8.18
N GLN A 79 4.79 9.74 -8.63
CA GLN A 79 5.39 9.33 -9.91
C GLN A 79 4.78 10.09 -11.10
N ILE A 80 3.45 10.15 -11.18
CA ILE A 80 2.74 10.90 -12.24
C ILE A 80 3.16 12.38 -12.22
N ALA A 81 3.26 13.00 -11.04
CA ALA A 81 3.70 14.39 -10.92
C ALA A 81 5.14 14.60 -11.40
N MET A 82 6.05 13.66 -11.11
CA MET A 82 7.43 13.69 -11.58
C MET A 82 7.51 13.56 -13.12
N VAL A 83 6.76 12.64 -13.71
CA VAL A 83 6.68 12.46 -15.17
C VAL A 83 6.12 13.70 -15.85
N HIS A 84 5.01 14.25 -15.34
CA HIS A 84 4.44 15.50 -15.84
C HIS A 84 5.44 16.65 -15.78
N ARG A 85 6.21 16.75 -14.68
CA ARG A 85 7.23 17.79 -14.54
C ARG A 85 8.37 17.61 -15.55
N ALA A 86 8.81 16.38 -15.79
CA ALA A 86 9.83 16.08 -16.79
C ALA A 86 9.39 16.51 -18.20
N LEU A 87 8.15 16.22 -18.58
CA LEU A 87 7.58 16.62 -19.86
C LEU A 87 7.54 18.16 -20.02
N GLN A 88 7.11 18.89 -18.98
CA GLN A 88 7.09 20.36 -18.98
C GLN A 88 8.48 20.99 -19.14
N LEU A 89 9.51 20.32 -18.64
CA LEU A 89 10.90 20.74 -18.76
C LEU A 89 11.53 20.34 -20.09
N GLY A 90 10.79 19.70 -20.99
CA GLY A 90 11.27 19.29 -22.30
C GLY A 90 12.04 17.98 -22.31
N TYR A 91 11.91 17.14 -21.28
CA TYR A 91 12.42 15.76 -21.26
C TYR A 91 11.37 14.79 -21.81
N ALA A 92 11.78 13.56 -22.14
CA ALA A 92 10.88 12.41 -22.15
C ALA A 92 10.65 11.97 -20.69
N GLY A 93 9.41 11.77 -20.27
CA GLY A 93 9.08 11.22 -18.95
C GLY A 93 8.66 9.76 -19.11
N ILE A 94 9.33 8.86 -18.39
CA ILE A 94 9.10 7.42 -18.48
C ILE A 94 8.77 6.94 -17.09
N GLN A 95 7.60 6.31 -16.95
CA GLN A 95 7.20 5.65 -15.71
C GLN A 95 7.43 4.15 -15.87
N MET A 96 8.03 3.51 -14.86
CA MET A 96 8.12 2.06 -14.79
C MET A 96 6.72 1.47 -14.49
N GLU A 97 6.40 0.32 -15.08
CA GLU A 97 5.05 -0.25 -15.03
C GLU A 97 4.69 -0.83 -13.65
N ASP A 98 5.66 -1.46 -12.98
CA ASP A 98 5.45 -2.15 -11.71
C ASP A 98 6.00 -1.38 -10.50
N TYR A 99 5.47 -1.71 -9.33
CA TYR A 99 6.06 -1.29 -8.06
C TYR A 99 7.44 -1.93 -7.91
N LEU A 100 8.44 -1.12 -7.57
CA LEU A 100 9.73 -1.63 -7.16
C LEU A 100 9.57 -2.34 -5.83
N LEU A 101 9.80 -3.65 -5.83
CA LEU A 101 9.62 -4.52 -4.66
C LEU A 101 10.88 -5.37 -4.46
N GLY A 102 11.23 -5.65 -3.21
CA GLY A 102 12.29 -6.61 -2.91
C GLY A 102 13.69 -5.99 -2.99
N ASN A 103 14.64 -6.59 -3.73
CA ASN A 103 16.04 -6.24 -3.55
C ASN A 103 16.44 -4.92 -4.24
N ASN A 104 17.08 -4.01 -3.49
CA ASN A 104 17.67 -2.76 -4.00
C ASN A 104 18.55 -2.92 -5.26
N ARG A 105 19.31 -4.02 -5.38
CA ARG A 105 20.17 -4.29 -6.54
C ARG A 105 19.36 -4.62 -7.78
N GLU A 106 18.27 -5.36 -7.62
CA GLU A 106 17.40 -5.76 -8.74
C GLU A 106 16.67 -4.52 -9.28
N ALA A 107 16.10 -3.70 -8.39
CA ALA A 107 15.51 -2.42 -8.76
C ALA A 107 16.51 -1.51 -9.49
N ALA A 108 17.75 -1.41 -9.01
CA ALA A 108 18.79 -0.62 -9.70
C ALA A 108 19.10 -1.15 -11.11
N LEU A 109 19.08 -2.47 -11.31
CA LEU A 109 19.30 -3.06 -12.63
C LEU A 109 18.14 -2.73 -13.58
N GLU A 110 16.90 -2.72 -13.12
CA GLU A 110 15.75 -2.33 -13.95
C GLU A 110 15.85 -0.87 -14.43
N PHE A 111 16.27 0.06 -13.56
CA PHE A 111 16.56 1.44 -13.97
C PHE A 111 17.68 1.48 -15.02
N LEU A 112 18.75 0.71 -14.85
CA LEU A 112 19.86 0.66 -15.79
C LEU A 112 19.46 0.08 -17.15
N GLU A 113 18.67 -1.00 -17.18
CA GLU A 113 18.18 -1.58 -18.43
C GLU A 113 17.23 -0.62 -19.16
N THR A 114 16.35 0.07 -18.43
CA THR A 114 15.50 1.11 -19.01
C THR A 114 16.34 2.24 -19.61
N ALA A 115 17.37 2.70 -18.89
CA ALA A 115 18.25 3.76 -19.35
C ALA A 115 19.11 3.35 -20.56
N ARG A 116 19.54 2.08 -20.65
CA ARG A 116 20.32 1.54 -21.78
C ARG A 116 19.55 1.53 -23.09
N GLY A 117 18.22 1.53 -23.04
CA GLY A 117 17.37 1.69 -24.22
C GLY A 117 17.51 3.06 -24.92
N PHE A 118 18.16 4.03 -24.27
CA PHE A 118 18.35 5.38 -24.80
C PHE A 118 19.76 5.59 -25.35
N THR A 119 19.82 6.26 -26.49
CA THR A 119 21.04 6.67 -27.18
C THR A 119 21.24 8.19 -27.05
N LYS A 120 22.41 8.67 -27.48
CA LYS A 120 22.73 10.10 -27.50
C LYS A 120 21.84 10.93 -28.43
N ASP A 121 21.23 10.28 -29.41
CA ASP A 121 20.40 10.92 -30.44
C ASP A 121 18.93 11.02 -30.00
N ASP A 122 18.57 10.32 -28.91
CA ASP A 122 17.25 10.38 -28.30
C ASP A 122 17.04 11.66 -27.48
N LYS A 123 15.77 12.00 -27.28
CA LYS A 123 15.38 13.08 -26.37
C LYS A 123 15.85 12.71 -24.95
N LYS A 124 16.48 13.67 -24.25
CA LYS A 124 16.85 13.49 -22.83
C LYS A 124 15.65 12.98 -22.04
N ALA A 125 15.84 11.91 -21.27
CA ALA A 125 14.78 11.24 -20.55
C ALA A 125 14.95 11.33 -19.03
N VAL A 126 13.83 11.24 -18.32
CA VAL A 126 13.75 11.01 -16.88
C VAL A 126 12.98 9.71 -16.69
N VAL A 127 13.62 8.72 -16.09
CA VAL A 127 13.00 7.46 -15.69
C VAL A 127 12.55 7.59 -14.24
N VAL A 128 11.30 7.27 -13.98
CA VAL A 128 10.66 7.34 -12.67
C VAL A 128 10.15 5.94 -12.34
N GLY A 129 10.59 5.41 -11.21
CA GLY A 129 10.06 4.19 -10.60
C GLY A 129 9.80 4.45 -9.13
N GLY A 130 8.86 3.72 -8.54
CA GLY A 130 8.48 3.88 -7.15
C GLY A 130 7.94 2.59 -6.55
N GLY A 131 8.15 2.43 -5.25
CA GLY A 131 7.82 1.22 -4.50
C GLY A 131 8.58 1.23 -3.17
N GLU A 132 8.91 0.05 -2.66
CA GLU A 132 9.66 -0.17 -1.42
C GLU A 132 10.59 -1.38 -1.57
N THR A 133 11.88 -1.16 -1.30
CA THR A 133 12.99 -2.10 -1.57
C THR A 133 13.98 -2.17 -0.40
#